data_AF-A0A920GVA0-F1
#
_entry.id   AF-A0A920GVA0-F1
#
_cell.length_a   1.000
_cell.length_b   1.000
_cell.length_c   1.000
_cell.angle_alpha   90.00
_cell.angle_beta   90.00
_cell.angle_gamma   90.00
#
_symmetry.space_group_name_H-M   'P 1'
#
loop_
_entity.id
_entity.type
_entity.pdbx_description
1 polymer ?
#
loop_
_entity_poly.entity_id
_entity_poly.type
_entity_poly.pdbx_seq_one_letter_code
_entity_poly.pdbx_strand_id
1 'polypeptide(L)' 'MINHDDIESGRPKLSAGWAGLFNSYFWIDRQNNIAGLILMQMLPFADEGCINTLQLFETSIYS' A
#
# COMPACT_ATOMS: atom_id res chain seq x y z
N MET A 1 8.83 5.36 3.81
CA MET A 1 8.47 6.46 2.90
C MET A 1 7.32 7.24 3.52
N ILE A 2 7.28 8.56 3.30
CA ILE A 2 6.12 9.41 3.63
C ILE A 2 5.60 9.95 2.31
N ASN A 3 4.28 9.88 2.10
CA ASN A 3 3.63 10.47 0.94
C ASN A 3 3.46 11.98 1.16
N HIS A 4 3.76 12.81 0.15
CA HIS A 4 3.56 14.25 0.24
C HIS A 4 2.23 14.72 -0.38
N ASP A 5 1.64 13.87 -1.22
CA ASP A 5 0.35 14.09 -1.89
C ASP A 5 -0.59 12.91 -1.59
N ASP A 6 -1.88 13.10 -1.89
CA ASP A 6 -2.88 12.03 -1.83
C ASP A 6 -2.60 11.02 -2.95
N ILE A 7 -2.71 9.72 -2.63
CA ILE A 7 -2.53 8.64 -3.60
C ILE A 7 -3.87 8.28 -4.23
N GLU A 8 -3.87 8.01 -5.53
CA GLU A 8 -5.06 7.61 -6.30
C GLU A 8 -5.81 6.40 -5.70
N SER A 9 -5.10 5.44 -5.11
CA SER A 9 -5.69 4.29 -4.41
C SER A 9 -6.32 4.60 -3.05
N GLY A 10 -6.30 5.87 -2.61
CA GLY A 10 -7.10 6.36 -1.49
C GLY A 10 -6.33 6.85 -0.26
N ARG A 11 -5.05 6.47 -0.11
CA ARG A 11 -4.24 6.95 1.02
C ARG A 11 -4.06 8.47 0.98
N PRO A 12 -4.33 9.20 2.07
CA PRO A 12 -4.08 10.64 2.12
C PRO A 12 -2.58 10.94 2.20
N LYS A 13 -2.23 12.18 1.88
CA LYS A 13 -0.90 12.74 2.14
C LYS A 13 -0.49 12.51 3.60
N LEU A 14 0.82 12.45 3.82
CA LEU A 14 1.46 12.17 5.11
C LEU A 14 1.22 10.76 5.67
N SER A 15 0.53 9.89 4.93
CA SER A 15 0.58 8.45 5.21
C SER A 15 2.01 7.92 5.04
N ALA A 16 2.41 7.01 5.93
CA ALA A 16 3.73 6.38 5.91
C ALA A 16 3.61 4.95 5.38
N GLY A 17 4.61 4.46 4.66
CA GLY A 17 4.62 3.07 4.20
C GLY A 17 5.97 2.63 3.64
N TRP A 18 6.10 1.34 3.37
CA TRP A 18 7.27 0.76 2.70
C TRP A 18 6.92 -0.56 2.02
N ALA A 19 7.90 -1.10 1.31
CA ALA A 19 7.80 -2.39 0.62
C ALA A 19 8.92 -3.34 1.09
N GLY A 20 8.59 -4.62 1.18
CA GLY A 20 9.50 -5.73 1.40
C GLY A 20 9.66 -6.57 0.13
N LEU A 21 10.84 -7.17 -0.02
CA LEU A 21 11.30 -7.83 -1.25
C LEU A 21 10.31 -8.87 -1.82
N PHE A 22 9.63 -9.64 -0.96
CA PHE A 22 8.69 -10.67 -1.38
C PHE A 22 7.27 -10.14 -1.64
N ASN A 23 7.17 -8.99 -2.32
CA ASN A 23 5.92 -8.26 -2.57
C ASN A 23 5.08 -8.12 -1.28
N SER A 24 5.72 -7.63 -0.23
CA SER A 24 5.06 -7.32 1.04
C SER A 24 4.95 -5.81 1.17
N TYR A 25 3.79 -5.28 1.54
CA TYR A 25 3.57 -3.84 1.63
C TYR A 25 2.85 -3.49 2.92
N PHE A 26 3.27 -2.41 3.57
CA PHE A 26 2.56 -1.87 4.73
C PHE A 26 2.39 -0.37 4.61
N TRP A 27 1.36 0.13 5.28
CA TRP A 27 1.16 1.56 5.46
C TRP A 27 0.46 1.91 6.77
N ILE A 28 0.63 3.16 7.18
CA ILE A 28 0.03 3.76 8.35
C ILE A 28 -0.58 5.09 7.90
N ASP A 29 -1.89 5.18 8.01
CA ASP A 29 -2.68 6.37 7.76
C ASP A 29 -3.28 6.86 9.07
N ARG A 30 -2.69 7.92 9.61
CA ARG A 30 -3.13 8.53 10.87
C ARG A 30 -4.39 9.37 10.72
N GLN A 31 -4.68 9.86 9.52
CA GLN A 31 -5.84 10.73 9.28
C GLN A 31 -7.13 9.92 9.34
N ASN A 32 -7.14 8.75 8.71
CA ASN A 32 -8.31 7.86 8.71
C ASN A 32 -8.25 6.79 9.82
N ASN A 33 -7.19 6.78 10.63
CA ASN A 33 -6.94 5.77 11.67
C ASN A 33 -6.92 4.33 11.12
N ILE A 34 -6.25 4.14 9.99
CA ILE A 34 -6.12 2.86 9.27
C ILE A 34 -4.64 2.48 9.22
N ALA A 35 -4.34 1.20 9.43
CA ALA A 35 -3.06 0.61 9.07
C ALA A 35 -3.31 -0.62 8.20
N GLY A 36 -2.54 -0.76 7.12
CA GLY A 36 -2.66 -1.87 6.19
C GLY A 36 -1.37 -2.69 6.11
N LEU A 37 -1.54 -3.99 5.90
CA LEU A 37 -0.46 -4.94 5.68
C LEU A 37 -0.95 -6.00 4.69
N ILE A 38 -0.18 -6.20 3.61
CA ILE A 38 -0.39 -7.28 2.66
C ILE A 38 0.93 -8.03 2.44
N LEU A 39 0.88 -9.36 2.55
CA LEU A 39 2.05 -10.24 2.53
C LEU A 39 1.83 -11.33 1.46
N MET A 40 2.41 -11.16 0.27
CA MET A 40 2.14 -12.08 -0.85
C MET A 40 3.15 -13.23 -0.96
N GLN A 41 4.37 -13.07 -0.43
CA GLN A 41 5.45 -14.08 -0.52
C GLN A 41 5.87 -14.41 -1.97
N MET A 42 5.80 -13.42 -2.86
CA MET A 42 6.03 -13.60 -4.29
C MET A 42 7.33 -12.94 -4.75
N LEU A 43 7.98 -13.52 -5.76
CA LEU A 43 9.09 -12.95 -6.53
C LEU A 43 8.80 -13.07 -8.03
N PRO A 44 9.35 -12.17 -8.89
CA PRO A 44 10.25 -11.07 -8.56
C PRO A 44 9.57 -9.93 -7.80
N PHE A 45 10.36 -9.08 -7.14
CA PHE A 45 9.84 -7.87 -6.49
C PHE A 45 9.21 -6.94 -7.51
N ALA A 46 8.08 -6.31 -7.14
CA ALA A 46 7.28 -5.46 -8.03
C ALA A 46 6.75 -6.22 -9.26
N ASP A 47 6.37 -7.47 -9.07
CA ASP A 47 5.58 -8.22 -10.05
C ASP A 47 4.27 -7.46 -10.34
N GLU A 48 3.88 -7.40 -11.62
CA GLU A 48 2.73 -6.61 -12.08
C GLU A 48 1.43 -7.06 -11.41
N GLY A 49 1.23 -8.37 -11.25
CA GLY A 49 0.06 -8.93 -10.58
C GLY A 49 0.01 -8.54 -9.10
N CYS A 50 1.17 -8.52 -8.43
CA CYS A 50 1.29 -8.07 -7.04
C CYS A 50 0.98 -6.56 -6.90
N ILE A 51 1.47 -5.71 -7.80
CA ILE A 51 1.19 -4.27 -7.78
C ILE A 51 -0.29 -3.99 -8.02
N ASN A 52 -0.91 -4.65 -8.99
CA ASN A 52 -2.35 -4.52 -9.25
C ASN A 52 -3.18 -5.00 -8.04
N THR A 53 -2.78 -6.11 -7.42
CA THR A 53 -3.43 -6.61 -6.19
C THR A 53 -3.31 -5.60 -5.04
N LEU A 54 -2.14 -4.99 -4.85
CA LEU A 54 -1.93 -3.93 -3.85
C LEU A 54 -2.87 -2.74 -4.10
N GLN A 55 -2.96 -2.26 -5.33
CA GLN A 55 -3.81 -1.11 -5.68
C GLN A 55 -5.29 -1.42 -5.44
N LEU A 56 -5.77 -2.57 -5.92
CA LEU A 56 -7.17 -2.97 -5.71
C LEU A 56 -7.51 -3.19 -4.23
N PHE A 57 -6.59 -3.80 -3.48
CA PHE A 57 -6.73 -4.01 -2.04
C PHE A 57 -6.81 -2.68 -1.29
N GLU A 58 -5.91 -1.73 -1.60
CA GLU A 58 -5.89 -0.40 -1.00
C GLU A 58 -7.16 0.39 -1.35
N THR A 59 -7.55 0.46 -2.63
CA THR A 59 -8.78 1.15 -3.07
C THR A 59 -10.02 0.60 -2.38
N SER A 60 -10.10 -0.72 -2.16
CA SER A 60 -11.24 -1.35 -1.49
C SER A 60 -11.35 -0.99 -0.01
N ILE A 61 -10.23 -0.67 0.66
CA ILE A 61 -10.22 -0.25 2.07
C ILE A 61 -10.69 1.21 2.22
N TYR A 62 -10.42 2.05 1.23
CA TYR A 62 -10.69 3.48 1.25
C TYR A 62 -12.00 3.90 0.56
N SER A 63 -12.76 2.94 0.03
CA SER A 63 -14.07 3.16 -0.60
C SER A 63 -15.19 3.42 0.42
#